data_AF-A0ABD1Z5Y9-F1
#
_entry.id   AF-A0ABD1Z5Y9-F1
#
_cell.length_a   1.000
_cell.length_b   1.000
_cell.length_c   1.000
_cell.angle_alpha   90.00
_cell.angle_beta   90.00
_cell.angle_gamma   90.00
#
_symmetry.space_group_name_H-M   'P 1'
#
loop_
_entity.id
_entity.type
_entity.pdbx_description
1 polymer ?
#
loop_
_entity_poly.entity_id
_entity_poly.type
_entity_poly.pdbx_seq_one_letter_code
_entity_poly.pdbx_strand_id
1 'polypeptide(L)' 'MLIKCVPLGAGQDVGKSCVIVTIGGKNIMSDCGMHMGYQDDRRYPKFSFVSKIGITHKLSPVSSLLIIT' A
#
# COMPACT_ATOMS: atom_id res chain seq x y z
N MET A 1 19.43 8.06 -9.20
CA MET A 1 18.37 8.01 -8.17
C MET A 1 17.39 6.91 -8.57
N LEU A 2 17.21 5.88 -7.74
CA LEU A 2 16.34 4.75 -8.05
C LEU A 2 14.95 4.99 -7.46
N ILE A 3 13.92 4.85 -8.29
CA ILE A 3 12.52 4.81 -7.88
C ILE A 3 12.06 3.36 -8.00
N LYS A 4 11.54 2.79 -6.90
CA LYS A 4 10.99 1.43 -6.88
C LYS A 4 9.49 1.51 -6.61
N CYS A 5 8.69 0.87 -7.45
CA CYS A 5 7.25 0.78 -7.29
C CYS A 5 6.84 -0.67 -7.00
N VAL A 6 6.03 -0.89 -5.98
CA VAL A 6 5.50 -2.21 -5.61
C VAL A 6 3.97 -2.12 -5.51
N PRO A 7 3.22 -2.63 -6.49
CA PRO A 7 1.77 -2.70 -6.39
C PRO A 7 1.37 -3.74 -5.33
N LEU A 8 0.54 -3.34 -4.36
CA LEU A 8 -0.07 -4.20 -3.36
C LEU A 8 -1.50 -4.60 -3.75
N GLY A 9 -2.08 -3.89 -4.70
CA GLY A 9 -3.29 -4.24 -5.42
C GLY A 9 -3.45 -3.35 -6.65
N ALA A 10 -4.62 -3.40 -7.29
CA ALA A 10 -4.80 -3.10 -8.72
C ALA A 10 -4.07 -4.10 -9.65
N GLY A 11 -4.66 -4.34 -10.81
CA GLY A 11 -4.27 -5.44 -11.72
C GLY A 11 -5.32 -6.55 -11.73
N GLN A 12 -6.49 -6.26 -12.34
CA GLN A 12 -7.68 -7.11 -12.50
C GLN A 12 -8.71 -7.11 -11.35
N ASP A 13 -8.42 -6.48 -10.20
CA ASP A 13 -9.40 -6.31 -9.11
C ASP A 13 -9.83 -4.85 -8.97
N VAL A 14 -11.14 -4.59 -8.92
CA VAL A 14 -11.69 -3.24 -8.71
C VAL A 14 -11.67 -2.89 -7.22
N GLY A 15 -11.16 -1.71 -6.90
CA GLY A 15 -11.22 -1.17 -5.55
C GLY A 15 -10.17 -1.73 -4.59
N LYS A 16 -9.06 -2.37 -5.01
CA LYS A 16 -7.94 -2.70 -4.09
C LYS A 16 -6.67 -1.95 -4.41
N SER A 17 -6.79 -0.80 -5.06
CA SER A 17 -5.65 -0.01 -5.51
C SER A 17 -4.79 0.41 -4.32
N CYS A 18 -3.51 0.05 -4.38
CA CYS A 18 -2.51 0.42 -3.38
C CYS A 18 -1.13 0.16 -3.98
N VAL A 19 -0.23 1.13 -3.88
CA VAL A 19 1.15 1.03 -4.36
C VAL A 19 2.12 1.60 -3.33
N ILE A 20 3.25 0.92 -3.14
CA ILE A 20 4.39 1.45 -2.40
C ILE A 20 5.39 2.03 -3.38
N VAL A 21 5.81 3.27 -3.16
CA VAL A 21 6.89 3.93 -3.89
C VAL A 21 8.06 4.17 -2.95
N THR A 22 9.21 3.61 -3.28
CA THR A 22 10.49 3.91 -2.60
C THR A 22 11.26 4.93 -3.42
N ILE A 23 11.51 6.09 -2.84
CA ILE A 23 12.21 7.21 -3.48
C ILE A 23 13.08 7.92 -2.44
N GLY A 24 14.37 8.12 -2.74
CA GLY A 24 15.29 8.81 -1.83
C GLY A 24 15.42 8.15 -0.44
N GLY A 25 15.33 6.81 -0.38
CA GLY A 25 15.36 6.05 0.88
C GLY A 25 14.08 6.15 1.72
N LYS A 26 13.05 6.85 1.24
CA LYS A 26 11.74 6.95 1.88
C LYS A 26 10.77 6.00 1.19
N ASN A 27 9.87 5.40 1.96
CA ASN A 27 8.77 4.59 1.45
C ASN A 27 7.46 5.38 1.60
N ILE A 28 6.72 5.50 0.51
CA ILE A 28 5.43 6.21 0.44
C ILE A 28 4.38 5.17 0.04
N MET A 29 3.30 5.06 0.81
CA MET A 29 2.14 4.24 0.45
C MET A 29 1.09 5.15 -0.18
N SER A 30 0.72 4.88 -1.42
CA SER A 30 -0.27 5.65 -2.17
C SER A 30 -1.48 4.79 -2.47
N ASP A 31 -2.66 5.33 -2.15
CA ASP A 31 -3.96 4.64 -2.18
C ASP A 31 -4.05 3.41 -1.27
N CYS A 32 -5.24 3.16 -0.75
CA CYS A 32 -5.60 2.03 0.09
C CYS A 32 -7.06 1.66 -0.17
N GLY A 33 -7.39 1.42 -1.45
CA GLY A 33 -8.73 1.03 -1.86
C GLY A 33 -9.23 -0.24 -1.17
N MET A 34 -10.55 -0.34 -1.07
CA MET A 34 -11.24 -1.53 -0.55
C MET A 34 -12.29 -2.11 -1.53
N HIS A 35 -12.23 -3.43 -1.78
CA HIS A 35 -13.13 -4.11 -2.70
C HIS A 35 -14.47 -4.45 -2.03
N MET A 36 -15.53 -3.75 -2.43
CA MET A 36 -16.85 -3.83 -1.79
C MET A 36 -17.56 -5.19 -1.93
N GLY A 37 -17.20 -6.02 -2.91
CA GLY A 37 -17.75 -7.37 -3.08
C GLY A 37 -17.27 -8.42 -2.06
N TYR A 38 -16.30 -8.09 -1.21
CA TYR A 38 -15.84 -8.98 -0.13
C TYR A 38 -16.22 -8.38 1.23
N GLN A 39 -16.72 -9.22 2.14
CA GLN A 39 -17.03 -8.83 3.51
C GLN A 39 -15.93 -9.19 4.51
N ASP A 40 -14.94 -9.98 4.08
CA ASP A 40 -13.79 -10.39 4.86
C ASP A 40 -12.51 -9.65 4.41
N ASP A 41 -11.37 -10.02 5.00
CA ASP A 41 -10.07 -9.37 4.78
C ASP A 41 -9.58 -9.42 3.32
N ARG A 42 -10.16 -10.25 2.46
CA ARG A 42 -9.86 -10.25 1.02
C ARG A 42 -10.21 -8.93 0.36
N ARG A 43 -11.03 -8.08 1.00
CA ARG A 43 -11.37 -6.74 0.52
C ARG A 43 -10.18 -5.78 0.48
N TYR A 44 -9.12 -6.05 1.23
CA TYR A 44 -7.98 -5.15 1.37
C TYR A 44 -6.84 -5.49 0.40
N PRO A 45 -5.91 -4.54 0.15
CA PRO A 45 -4.66 -4.81 -0.55
C PRO A 45 -3.78 -5.85 0.16
N LYS A 46 -2.82 -6.44 -0.56
CA LYS A 46 -1.93 -7.49 -0.04
C LYS A 46 -0.84 -6.93 0.88
N PHE A 47 -1.22 -6.48 2.08
CA PHE A 47 -0.32 -5.88 3.07
C PHE A 47 0.78 -6.84 3.58
N SER A 48 0.61 -8.15 3.43
CA SER A 48 1.65 -9.13 3.76
C SER A 48 2.97 -8.88 3.03
N PHE A 49 2.95 -8.21 1.87
CA PHE A 49 4.14 -7.83 1.12
C PHE A 49 4.89 -6.63 1.71
N VAL A 50 4.27 -5.82 2.58
CA VAL A 50 4.91 -4.66 3.22
C VAL A 50 6.09 -5.09 4.10
N SER A 51 5.91 -6.15 4.90
CA SER A 51 6.96 -6.71 5.74
C SER A 51 8.18 -7.19 4.94
N LYS A 52 7.96 -7.77 3.75
CA LYS A 52 9.01 -8.27 2.84
C LYS A 52 9.85 -7.15 2.22
N ILE A 53 9.35 -5.91 2.21
CA ILE A 53 10.05 -4.74 1.67
C ILE A 53 10.97 -4.12 2.75
N GLY A 54 11.00 -4.69 3.97
CA GLY A 54 11.80 -4.16 5.07
C GLY A 54 11.15 -2.95 5.77
N ILE A 55 9.85 -2.73 5.54
CA ILE A 55 9.06 -1.71 6.22
C ILE A 55 8.68 -2.28 7.59
N THR A 56 9.56 -2.13 8.57
CA THR A 56 9.36 -2.65 9.94
C THR A 56 9.22 -1.45 10.87
N HIS A 57 8.02 -1.27 11.45
CA HIS A 57 7.67 -0.25 12.46
C HIS A 57 7.69 1.23 12.04
N LYS A 58 6.57 1.67 11.46
CA LYS A 58 5.77 2.88 11.79
C LYS A 58 4.80 3.17 10.64
N LEU A 59 3.78 2.34 10.47
CA LEU A 59 2.48 2.94 10.15
C LEU A 59 1.85 3.25 11.50
N SER A 60 2.22 4.40 12.09
CA SER A 60 1.34 4.93 13.12
C SER A 60 0.03 5.31 12.39
N PRO A 61 -1.15 5.11 12.98
CA PRO A 61 -2.42 5.51 12.36
C PRO A 61 -2.52 7.02 12.06
N VAL A 62 -1.54 7.82 12.52
CA VAL A 62 -1.64 9.28 12.66
C VAL A 62 -0.40 10.08 12.24
N SER A 63 0.65 9.48 11.65
CA SER A 63 1.87 10.25 11.30
C SER A 63 2.42 9.99 9.90
N SER A 64 1.55 9.72 8.93
CA SER A 64 1.74 10.08 7.52
C SER A 64 0.40 9.92 6.82
N LEU A 65 -0.50 10.86 7.12
CA LEU A 65 -1.43 11.42 6.16
C LEU A 65 -0.63 11.99 4.96
N LEU A 66 0.04 11.10 4.24
CA LEU A 66 0.33 11.23 2.83
C LEU A 66 -0.21 9.95 2.19
N ILE A 67 -1.46 9.62 2.54
CA ILE A 67 -2.35 9.00 1.59
C ILE A 67 -2.51 10.11 0.55
N ILE A 68 -1.78 10.05 -0.57
CA ILE A 68 -2.10 10.91 -1.72
C ILE A 68 -3.42 10.37 -2.26
N THR A 69 -4.50 10.81 -1.65
CA THR A 69 -5.86 10.90 -2.17
C THR A 69 -6.36 12.31 -1.88
#